data_AF-A0A5N7XUT3-F1
#
_entry.id   AF-A0A5N7XUT3-F1
#
_cell.length_a   1.000
_cell.length_b   1.000
_cell.length_c   1.000
_cell.angle_alpha   90.00
_cell.angle_beta   90.00
_cell.angle_gamma   90.00
#
_symmetry.space_group_name_H-M   'P 1'
#
loop_
_entity.id
_entity.type
_entity.pdbx_description
1 polymer ?
#
loop_
_entity_poly.entity_id
_entity_poly.type
_entity_poly.pdbx_seq_one_letter_code
_entity_poly.pdbx_strand_id
1 'polypeptide(L)'
;MRNAIKKYAPILLLSAAIVSGLNYFAHQAIIQIAQAKTDTIPTNLILEIATTIAIHIIALSVLPLALSATNRTLTAYVVLIILGAIYVTYITGMNAAGPAIAVLAFCYLAFYGYSKAKVIYNYYRAK
;
A
#
# COMPACT_ATOMS: atom_id res chain seq x y z
N MET A 1 16.09 17.39 -6.30
CA MET A 1 14.72 17.35 -5.72
C MET A 1 13.69 16.64 -6.61
N ARG A 2 13.54 16.99 -7.90
CA ARG A 2 12.53 16.39 -8.80
C ARG A 2 12.56 14.84 -8.90
N ASN A 3 13.76 14.24 -8.86
CA ASN A 3 13.92 12.77 -8.91
C ASN A 3 13.51 12.06 -7.61
N ALA A 4 13.68 12.70 -6.45
CA ALA A 4 13.28 12.12 -5.16
C ALA A 4 11.76 12.10 -5.02
N ILE A 5 11.08 13.18 -5.40
CA ILE A 5 9.62 13.28 -5.38
C ILE A 5 9.00 12.19 -6.27
N LYS A 6 9.48 12.04 -7.51
CA LYS A 6 9.00 10.98 -8.43
C LYS A 6 9.20 9.56 -7.88
N LYS A 7 10.17 9.36 -7.00
CA LYS A 7 10.56 8.05 -6.47
C LYS A 7 9.83 7.67 -5.19
N TYR A 8 9.52 8.64 -4.33
CA TYR A 8 8.91 8.40 -3.02
C TYR A 8 7.43 8.75 -2.98
N ALA A 9 6.98 9.77 -3.73
CA ALA A 9 5.58 10.20 -3.72
C ALA A 9 4.59 9.09 -4.10
N PRO A 10 4.86 8.22 -5.10
CA PRO A 10 3.93 7.13 -5.43
C PRO A 10 3.75 6.14 -4.27
N ILE A 11 4.84 5.82 -3.54
CA ILE A 11 4.80 4.90 -2.40
C ILE A 11 3.95 5.50 -1.28
N LEU A 12 4.16 6.78 -0.97
CA LEU A 12 3.39 7.51 0.03
C LEU A 12 1.91 7.62 -0.35
N LEU A 13 1.60 7.95 -1.60
CA LEU A 13 0.22 8.07 -2.08
C LEU A 13 -0.51 6.73 -2.05
N LEU A 14 0.13 5.64 -2.48
CA LEU A 14 -0.46 4.30 -2.40
C LEU A 14 -0.68 3.87 -0.95
N SER A 15 0.28 4.13 -0.07
CA SER A 15 0.13 3.84 1.37
C SER A 15 -1.03 4.63 1.97
N ALA A 16 -1.13 5.93 1.65
CA ALA A 16 -2.21 6.79 2.10
C ALA A 16 -3.58 6.32 1.58
N ALA A 17 -3.67 5.94 0.30
CA ALA A 17 -4.91 5.45 -0.28
C ALA A 17 -5.40 4.15 0.41
N ILE A 18 -4.50 3.19 0.62
CA ILE A 18 -4.82 1.92 1.30
C ILE A 18 -5.27 2.19 2.74
N VAL A 19 -4.48 2.95 3.50
CA VAL A 19 -4.73 3.16 4.92
C VAL A 19 -5.97 4.02 5.16
N SER A 20 -6.14 5.12 4.44
CA SER A 20 -7.30 5.99 4.59
C SER A 20 -8.59 5.31 4.16
N GLY A 21 -8.56 4.56 3.04
CA GLY A 21 -9.73 3.82 2.57
C GLY A 21 -10.20 2.81 3.60
N LEU A 22 -9.30 1.97 4.11
CA LEU A 22 -9.64 0.94 5.11
C LEU A 22 -10.07 1.52 6.45
N ASN A 23 -9.37 2.56 6.94
CA ASN A 23 -9.73 3.18 8.21
C ASN A 23 -11.07 3.92 8.13
N TYR A 24 -11.41 4.51 6.98
CA TYR A 24 -12.72 5.12 6.79
C TYR A 24 -13.85 4.10 7.04
N PHE A 25 -13.75 2.91 6.43
CA PHE A 25 -14.72 1.83 6.65
C PHE A 25 -14.70 1.32 8.09
N ALA A 26 -13.53 1.16 8.69
CA ALA A 26 -13.41 0.69 10.07
C ALA A 26 -14.05 1.64 11.10
N HIS A 27 -13.95 2.96 10.88
CA HIS A 27 -14.46 3.97 11.82
C HIS A 27 -15.86 4.47 11.49
N GLN A 28 -16.44 4.09 10.35
CA GLN A 28 -17.75 4.58 9.89
C GLN A 28 -18.84 4.39 10.95
N ALA A 29 -18.90 3.22 11.59
CA ALA A 29 -19.91 2.92 12.61
C ALA A 29 -19.75 3.83 13.84
N ILE A 30 -18.52 4.04 14.33
CA ILE A 30 -18.24 4.88 15.49
C ILE A 30 -18.58 6.35 15.18
N ILE A 31 -18.25 6.82 13.97
CA ILE A 31 -18.59 8.17 13.51
C ILE A 31 -20.11 8.36 13.51
N GLN A 32 -20.87 7.41 12.97
CA GLN A 32 -22.34 7.48 12.93
C GLN A 32 -22.96 7.47 14.33
N ILE A 33 -22.47 6.61 15.23
CA ILE A 33 -22.95 6.55 16.62
C ILE A 33 -22.65 7.87 17.35
N ALA A 34 -21.45 8.44 17.15
CA ALA A 34 -21.07 9.69 17.77
C ALA A 34 -21.95 10.85 17.24
N GLN A 35 -22.13 10.95 15.92
CA GLN A 35 -23.01 11.96 15.31
C GLN A 35 -24.46 11.85 15.82
N ALA A 36 -24.99 10.64 15.98
CA ALA A 36 -26.33 10.44 16.51
C ALA A 36 -26.48 10.85 17.99
N LYS A 37 -25.38 10.90 18.75
CA LYS A 37 -25.38 11.30 20.18
C LYS A 37 -25.12 12.78 20.40
N THR A 38 -24.32 13.41 19.54
CA THR A 38 -23.80 14.78 19.76
C THR A 38 -24.15 15.74 18.63
N ASP A 39 -25.03 15.35 17.71
CA ASP A 39 -25.43 16.05 16.47
C ASP A 39 -24.26 16.43 15.52
N THR A 40 -23.04 16.13 15.93
CA THR A 40 -21.77 16.49 15.29
C THR A 40 -20.74 15.40 15.57
N ILE A 41 -19.66 15.36 14.79
CA ILE A 41 -18.53 14.45 15.08
C ILE A 41 -17.67 15.12 16.16
N PRO A 42 -17.48 14.49 17.33
CA PRO A 42 -16.63 15.03 18.38
C PRO A 42 -15.19 15.27 17.89
N THR A 43 -14.61 16.41 18.23
CA THR A 43 -13.26 16.81 17.77
C THR A 43 -12.16 15.88 18.27
N ASN A 44 -12.32 15.32 19.47
CA ASN A 44 -11.44 14.28 20.03
C ASN A 44 -11.44 13.01 19.16
N LEU A 45 -12.62 12.57 18.71
CA LEU A 45 -12.76 11.41 17.83
C LEU A 45 -12.11 11.66 16.46
N ILE A 46 -12.27 12.86 15.89
CA ILE A 46 -11.60 13.24 14.63
C ILE A 46 -10.08 13.16 14.80
N LEU A 47 -9.55 13.70 15.90
CA LEU A 47 -8.11 13.70 16.16
C LEU A 47 -7.56 12.29 16.36
N GLU A 48 -8.29 11.44 17.08
CA GLU A 48 -7.92 10.03 17.28
C GLU A 48 -7.87 9.26 15.96
N ILE A 49 -8.86 9.43 15.10
CA ILE A 49 -8.88 8.80 13.77
C ILE A 49 -7.73 9.32 12.89
N ALA A 50 -7.52 10.63 12.87
CA ALA A 50 -6.47 11.25 12.06
C ALA A 50 -5.07 10.81 12.49
N THR A 51 -4.80 10.77 13.79
CA THR A 51 -3.52 10.31 14.35
C THR A 51 -3.29 8.83 14.08
N THR A 52 -4.34 8.01 14.25
CA THR A 52 -4.30 6.58 13.91
C THR A 52 -3.95 6.36 12.45
N ILE A 53 -4.63 7.05 11.51
CA ILE A 53 -4.33 6.97 10.08
C ILE A 53 -2.88 7.37 9.80
N ALA A 54 -2.40 8.48 10.38
CA ALA A 54 -1.03 8.95 10.17
C ALA A 54 0.01 7.91 10.60
N ILE A 55 -0.17 7.30 11.77
CA ILE A 55 0.74 6.26 12.28
C ILE A 55 0.78 5.05 11.33
N HIS A 56 -0.38 4.61 10.85
CA HIS A 56 -0.46 3.45 9.96
C HIS A 56 0.13 3.73 8.57
N ILE A 57 -0.02 4.96 8.03
CA ILE A 57 0.66 5.37 6.79
C ILE A 57 2.17 5.30 6.96
N ILE A 58 2.70 5.81 8.07
CA ILE A 58 4.14 5.76 8.36
C ILE A 58 4.59 4.30 8.45
N ALA A 59 3.92 3.48 9.26
CA ALA A 59 4.27 2.07 9.44
C ALA A 59 4.27 1.29 8.11
N LEU A 60 3.26 1.51 7.26
CA LEU A 60 3.14 0.84 5.97
C LEU A 60 4.21 1.28 4.96
N SER A 61 4.63 2.55 5.01
CA SER A 61 5.49 3.16 4.00
C SER A 61 6.99 3.07 4.32
N VAL A 62 7.40 2.95 5.59
CA VAL A 62 8.82 2.98 6.00
C VAL A 62 9.68 1.96 5.25
N LEU A 63 9.28 0.68 5.21
CA LEU A 63 10.08 -0.37 4.58
C LEU A 63 10.16 -0.22 3.05
N PRO A 64 9.05 0.00 2.32
CA PRO A 64 9.08 0.35 0.91
C PRO A 64 9.95 1.58 0.60
N LEU A 65 9.87 2.64 1.42
CA LEU A 65 10.67 3.85 1.24
C LEU A 65 12.17 3.57 1.42
N ALA A 66 12.56 2.79 2.43
CA ALA A 66 13.94 2.38 2.66
C ALA A 66 14.49 1.58 1.47
N LEU A 67 13.72 0.61 0.97
CA LEU A 67 14.09 -0.18 -0.21
C LEU A 67 14.21 0.69 -1.47
N SER A 68 13.26 1.61 -1.65
CA SER A 68 13.31 2.57 -2.74
C SER A 68 14.58 3.43 -2.62
N ALA A 69 14.93 3.93 -1.43
CA ALA A 69 16.14 4.74 -1.20
C ALA A 69 17.42 4.02 -1.67
N THR A 70 17.52 2.70 -1.46
CA THR A 70 18.63 1.84 -1.95
C THR A 70 18.57 1.48 -3.46
N ASN A 71 17.73 2.18 -4.24
CA ASN A 71 17.48 1.96 -5.68
C ASN A 71 16.83 0.61 -6.02
N ARG A 72 16.28 -0.11 -5.04
CA ARG A 72 15.50 -1.35 -5.25
C ARG A 72 14.02 -1.03 -5.44
N THR A 73 13.70 -0.19 -6.44
CA THR A 73 12.35 0.35 -6.64
C THR A 73 11.31 -0.74 -6.92
N LEU A 74 11.66 -1.75 -7.72
CA LEU A 74 10.76 -2.85 -8.04
C LEU A 74 10.43 -3.69 -6.78
N THR A 75 11.45 -4.00 -5.98
CA THR A 75 11.28 -4.68 -4.69
C THR A 75 10.46 -3.83 -3.70
N ALA A 76 10.66 -2.51 -3.68
CA ALA A 76 9.89 -1.61 -2.83
C ALA A 76 8.38 -1.70 -3.11
N TYR A 77 7.97 -1.73 -4.37
CA TYR A 77 6.54 -1.90 -4.72
C TYR A 77 6.01 -3.28 -4.37
N VAL A 78 6.79 -4.34 -4.59
CA VAL A 78 6.40 -5.70 -4.17
C VAL A 78 6.16 -5.73 -2.66
N VAL A 79 7.08 -5.18 -1.87
CA VAL A 79 6.96 -5.12 -0.41
C VAL A 79 5.77 -4.27 0.01
N LEU A 80 5.51 -3.14 -0.65
CA LEU A 80 4.33 -2.31 -0.36
C LEU A 80 3.03 -3.08 -0.57
N ILE A 81 2.92 -3.89 -1.63
CA ILE A 81 1.71 -4.68 -1.88
C ILE A 81 1.58 -5.80 -0.84
N ILE A 82 2.67 -6.48 -0.47
CA ILE A 82 2.65 -7.50 0.59
C ILE A 82 2.19 -6.90 1.91
N LEU A 83 2.82 -5.80 2.34
CA LEU A 83 2.45 -5.13 3.58
C LEU A 83 1.02 -4.57 3.51
N GLY A 84 0.60 -4.05 2.36
CA GLY A 84 -0.76 -3.57 2.14
C GLY A 84 -1.79 -4.68 2.31
N ALA A 85 -1.51 -5.88 1.80
CA ALA A 85 -2.39 -7.04 1.95
C ALA A 85 -2.43 -7.58 3.39
N ILE A 86 -1.29 -7.61 4.07
CA ILE A 86 -1.22 -7.92 5.51
C ILE A 86 -2.05 -6.90 6.28
N TYR A 87 -1.96 -5.62 5.92
CA TYR A 87 -2.71 -4.55 6.56
C TYR A 87 -4.22 -4.66 6.32
N VAL A 88 -4.66 -4.97 5.10
CA VAL A 88 -6.08 -5.29 4.81
C VAL A 88 -6.56 -6.44 5.69
N THR A 89 -5.76 -7.50 5.80
CA THR A 89 -6.07 -8.68 6.63
C THR A 89 -6.22 -8.30 8.09
N TYR A 90 -5.30 -7.48 8.60
CA TYR A 90 -5.34 -6.97 9.98
C TYR A 90 -6.60 -6.15 10.27
N ILE A 91 -6.95 -5.19 9.41
CA ILE A 91 -8.11 -4.31 9.64
C ILE A 91 -9.45 -5.02 9.45
N THR A 92 -9.55 -5.89 8.44
CA THR A 92 -10.82 -6.56 8.11
C THR A 92 -11.06 -7.83 8.90
N GLY A 93 -10.03 -8.37 9.57
CA GLY A 93 -10.07 -9.70 10.17
C GLY A 93 -10.19 -10.86 9.17
N MET A 94 -10.20 -10.57 7.86
CA MET A 94 -10.26 -11.58 6.80
C MET A 94 -8.84 -12.05 6.47
N ASN A 95 -8.60 -13.36 6.40
CA ASN A 95 -7.31 -13.92 5.97
C ASN A 95 -7.07 -13.69 4.46
N ALA A 96 -6.77 -12.46 4.05
CA ALA A 96 -6.55 -12.03 2.67
C ALA A 96 -5.06 -12.06 2.26
N ALA A 97 -4.16 -12.37 3.20
CA ALA A 97 -2.72 -12.46 2.97
C ALA A 97 -2.37 -13.53 1.92
N GLY A 98 -3.02 -14.70 1.98
CA GLY A 98 -2.81 -15.79 1.02
C GLY A 98 -3.12 -15.41 -0.43
N PRO A 99 -4.35 -14.93 -0.74
CA PRO A 99 -4.70 -14.45 -2.08
C PRO A 99 -3.80 -13.34 -2.61
N ALA A 100 -3.41 -12.38 -1.77
CA ALA A 100 -2.53 -11.30 -2.20
C ALA A 100 -1.11 -11.77 -2.52
N ILE A 101 -0.54 -12.69 -1.73
CA ILE A 101 0.75 -13.32 -2.02
C ILE A 101 0.67 -14.12 -3.33
N ALA A 102 -0.45 -14.81 -3.58
CA ALA A 102 -0.66 -15.58 -4.81
C ALA A 102 -0.74 -14.67 -6.06
N VAL A 103 -1.49 -13.57 -6.00
CA VAL A 103 -1.54 -12.57 -7.09
C VAL A 103 -0.16 -11.99 -7.36
N LEU A 104 0.62 -11.71 -6.31
CA LEU A 104 1.98 -11.21 -6.44
C LEU A 104 2.96 -12.21 -7.04
N ALA A 105 2.89 -13.47 -6.63
CA ALA A 105 3.69 -14.53 -7.25
C ALA A 105 3.37 -14.62 -8.75
N PHE A 106 2.09 -14.51 -9.11
CA PHE A 106 1.65 -14.45 -10.50
C PHE A 106 2.19 -13.22 -11.25
N CYS A 107 2.08 -12.03 -10.67
CA CYS A 107 2.61 -10.79 -11.27
C CYS A 107 4.14 -10.85 -11.44
N TYR A 108 4.86 -11.37 -10.45
CA TYR A 108 6.31 -11.53 -10.52
C TYR A 108 6.72 -12.53 -11.60
N LEU A 109 6.06 -13.69 -11.66
CA LEU A 109 6.30 -14.70 -12.69
C LEU A 109 5.99 -14.16 -14.09
N ALA A 110 4.87 -13.44 -14.25
CA ALA A 110 4.51 -12.81 -15.51
C ALA A 110 5.55 -11.76 -15.96
N PHE A 111 6.02 -10.92 -15.03
CA PHE A 111 7.06 -9.93 -15.32
C PHE A 111 8.40 -10.57 -15.66
N TYR A 112 8.81 -11.60 -14.90
CA TYR A 112 10.03 -12.35 -15.16
C TYR A 112 9.99 -13.03 -16.53
N GLY A 113 8.86 -13.68 -16.86
CA GLY A 113 8.61 -14.29 -18.15
C GLY A 113 8.71 -13.27 -19.29
N TYR A 114 8.06 -12.11 -19.14
CA TYR A 114 8.14 -11.02 -20.11
C TYR A 114 9.57 -10.50 -20.30
N SER A 115 10.32 -10.29 -19.21
CA SER A 115 11.71 -9.84 -19.25
C SER A 115 12.61 -10.82 -20.01
N LYS A 116 12.47 -12.12 -19.73
CA LYS A 116 13.21 -13.17 -20.45
C LYS A 116 12.81 -13.26 -21.92
N ALA A 117 11.51 -13.21 -22.23
CA ALA A 117 11.02 -13.21 -23.60
C ALA A 117 11.56 -12.02 -24.41
N LYS A 118 11.63 -10.83 -23.80
CA LYS A 118 12.19 -9.63 -24.42
C LYS A 118 13.70 -9.77 -24.71
N VAL A 119 14.46 -10.37 -23.79
CA VAL A 119 15.90 -10.63 -24.00
C VAL A 119 16.10 -11.61 -25.18
N ILE A 120 15.31 -12.67 -25.25
CA ILE A 120 15.37 -13.65 -26.35
C ILE A 120 14.99 -12.98 -27.69
N TYR A 121 13.91 -12.21 -27.71
CA TYR A 121 13.49 -11.48 -28.92
C TYR A 121 14.58 -10.54 -29.42
N ASN A 122 15.23 -9.79 -28.53
CA ASN A 122 16.33 -8.90 -28.89
C ASN A 122 17.56 -9.66 -29.39
N TYR A 123 17.86 -10.83 -28.84
CA TYR A 123 18.96 -11.69 -29.30
C TYR A 123 18.73 -12.17 -30.74
N TYR A 124 17.52 -12.59 -31.08
CA TYR A 124 17.18 -13.00 -32.45
C TYR A 124 17.06 -11.83 -33.42
N ARG A 125 16.66 -10.65 -32.97
CA ARG A 125 16.59 -9.44 -33.83
C ARG A 125 17.96 -8.85 -34.14
N ALA A 126 18.94 -9.01 -33.25
CA ALA A 126 20.29 -8.49 -33.43
C ALA A 126 21.19 -9.39 -34.31
N LYS A 127 20.65 -10.51 -34.80
CA LYS A 127 21.31 -11.47 -35.69
C LYS A 127 20.66 -11.41 -37.08
#